data_AF-C5A4K6-F1
#
_entry.id   AF-C5A4K6-F1
#
_cell.length_a   1.000
_cell.length_b   1.000
_cell.length_c   1.000
_cell.angle_alpha   90.00
_cell.angle_beta   90.00
_cell.angle_gamma   90.00
#
_symmetry.space_group_name_H-M   'P 1'
#
loop_
_entity.id
_entity.type
_entity.pdbx_description
1 polymer ?
#
loop_
_entity_poly.entity_id
_entity_poly.type
_entity_poly.pdbx_seq_one_letter_code
_entity_poly.pdbx_strand_id
1 'polypeptide(L)'
;MSEDVPSLKRIAEPRSLKPAPGVVVGYRRVRTKGTWAVFIISLIMVAIGLALIVHPPMSSKVAYTIDDELKPQYYFHPWFVLKKGEKLEVRGTVRGGNNDIWIYVKEGGRTVEDFKLVKSPVDVIFTAPEDGNYTLYIDNSMSLVSSKILHLELIRHYYDYVPGGLFLFFGFIALLVSLIGLMIGQKRLMIRVGDETYEFWPTNWGKVNVAVNGVTLDSKVKPGDKFRIGPNDEHILEIKMVGRFFKKTGFFVDGREVGRLP
;
A
#
# COMPACT_ATOMS: atom_id res chain seq x y z
N MET A 1 -38.75 -52.75 -32.17
CA MET A 1 -38.22 -51.39 -32.37
C MET A 1 -39.34 -50.42 -32.07
N SER A 2 -39.46 -49.97 -30.82
CA SER A 2 -40.34 -48.86 -30.45
C SER A 2 -39.48 -47.61 -30.40
N GLU A 3 -39.58 -46.79 -31.44
CA GLU A 3 -38.96 -45.47 -31.46
C GLU A 3 -39.64 -44.60 -30.40
N ASP A 4 -38.89 -44.28 -29.34
CA ASP A 4 -39.25 -43.32 -28.30
C ASP A 4 -39.36 -41.93 -28.94
N VAL A 5 -40.53 -41.59 -29.48
CA VAL A 5 -40.82 -40.25 -29.98
C VAL A 5 -40.97 -39.31 -28.77
N PRO A 6 -40.05 -38.36 -28.55
CA PRO A 6 -40.10 -37.49 -27.38
C PRO A 6 -41.29 -36.53 -27.49
N SER A 7 -42.06 -36.40 -26.41
CA SER A 7 -43.25 -35.55 -26.41
C SER A 7 -42.89 -34.06 -26.59
N LEU A 8 -43.63 -33.38 -27.45
CA LEU A 8 -43.52 -31.92 -27.68
C LEU A 8 -43.67 -31.11 -26.39
N LYS A 9 -44.43 -31.62 -25.42
CA LYS A 9 -44.59 -31.03 -24.09
C LYS A 9 -43.28 -31.02 -23.30
N ARG A 10 -42.42 -32.04 -23.48
CA ARG A 10 -41.07 -32.17 -22.89
C ARG A 10 -40.04 -31.24 -23.56
N ILE A 11 -40.28 -30.86 -24.81
CA ILE A 11 -39.43 -29.95 -25.60
C ILE A 11 -39.81 -28.48 -25.32
N ALA A 12 -41.09 -28.22 -25.09
CA ALA A 12 -41.64 -26.88 -24.88
C ALA A 12 -41.56 -26.36 -23.44
N GLU A 13 -41.27 -27.21 -22.45
CA GLU A 13 -40.97 -26.74 -21.08
C GLU A 13 -39.68 -25.92 -21.10
N PRO A 14 -39.72 -24.63 -20.73
CA PRO A 14 -38.49 -23.86 -20.59
C PRO A 14 -37.61 -24.57 -19.56
N ARG A 15 -36.46 -25.11 -20.02
CA ARG A 15 -35.44 -25.79 -19.20
C ARG A 15 -34.81 -24.89 -18.13
N SER A 16 -35.35 -23.70 -17.88
CA SER A 16 -34.76 -22.70 -17.02
C SER A 16 -35.35 -22.76 -15.60
N LEU A 17 -34.43 -22.89 -14.65
CA LEU A 17 -34.50 -22.53 -13.22
C LEU A 17 -35.30 -23.42 -12.28
N LYS A 18 -36.05 -24.42 -12.75
CA LYS A 18 -36.62 -25.43 -11.84
C LYS A 18 -35.66 -26.62 -11.69
N PRO A 19 -35.06 -26.81 -10.50
CA PRO A 19 -34.20 -27.97 -10.26
C PRO A 19 -34.98 -29.29 -10.44
N ALA A 20 -34.25 -30.39 -10.66
CA ALA A 20 -34.85 -31.71 -10.71
C ALA A 20 -35.58 -32.02 -9.38
N PRO A 21 -36.62 -32.87 -9.38
CA PRO A 21 -37.29 -33.29 -8.14
C PRO A 21 -36.27 -33.81 -7.13
N GLY A 22 -36.33 -33.35 -5.88
CA GLY A 22 -35.37 -33.73 -4.82
C GLY A 22 -34.11 -32.86 -4.74
N VAL A 23 -33.89 -31.95 -5.69
CA VAL A 23 -32.71 -31.06 -5.71
C VAL A 23 -33.08 -29.67 -5.20
N VAL A 24 -32.42 -29.21 -4.14
CA VAL A 24 -32.58 -27.85 -3.57
C VAL A 24 -31.34 -27.02 -3.87
N VAL A 25 -31.53 -25.82 -4.40
CA VAL A 25 -30.42 -24.94 -4.79
C VAL A 25 -30.46 -23.66 -3.97
N GLY A 26 -29.32 -23.26 -3.45
CA GLY A 26 -29.15 -22.03 -2.68
C GLY A 26 -27.85 -21.30 -3.02
N TYR A 27 -27.77 -20.05 -2.58
CA TYR A 27 -26.53 -19.30 -2.61
C TYR A 27 -26.16 -18.84 -1.21
N ARG A 28 -24.90 -19.00 -0.86
CA ARG A 28 -24.33 -18.48 0.39
C ARG A 28 -23.23 -17.49 0.06
N ARG A 29 -23.23 -16.33 0.71
CA ARG A 29 -22.10 -15.41 0.67
C ARG A 29 -21.18 -15.71 1.84
N VAL A 30 -19.90 -15.91 1.54
CA VAL A 30 -18.87 -16.13 2.56
C VAL A 30 -17.83 -15.02 2.41
N ARG A 31 -17.52 -14.33 3.52
CA ARG A 31 -16.41 -13.38 3.57
C ARG A 31 -15.13 -14.17 3.79
N THR A 32 -14.17 -14.04 2.88
CA THR A 32 -12.91 -14.78 3.00
C THR A 32 -11.94 -14.04 3.92
N LYS A 33 -11.08 -14.80 4.62
CA LYS A 33 -9.98 -14.22 5.41
C LYS A 33 -9.04 -13.37 4.55
N GLY A 34 -8.87 -13.74 3.27
CA GLY A 34 -8.04 -13.00 2.31
C GLY A 34 -8.55 -11.58 2.04
N THR A 35 -9.86 -11.39 1.88
CA THR A 35 -10.43 -10.04 1.68
C THR A 35 -10.21 -9.14 2.90
N TRP A 36 -10.33 -9.71 4.11
CA TRP A 36 -10.02 -8.99 5.35
C TRP A 36 -8.54 -8.62 5.46
N ALA A 37 -7.63 -9.53 5.10
CA ALA A 37 -6.20 -9.25 5.12
C ALA A 37 -5.84 -8.07 4.19
N VAL A 38 -6.38 -8.08 2.96
CA VAL A 38 -6.15 -6.98 2.00
C VAL A 38 -6.71 -5.65 2.53
N PHE A 39 -7.90 -5.67 3.15
CA PHE A 39 -8.48 -4.47 3.78
C PHE A 39 -7.58 -3.89 4.88
N ILE A 40 -7.08 -4.75 5.78
CA ILE A 40 -6.19 -4.33 6.87
C ILE A 40 -4.86 -3.79 6.31
N ILE A 41 -4.25 -4.47 5.34
CA ILE A 41 -3.02 -4.02 4.69
C ILE A 41 -3.24 -2.65 4.04
N SER A 42 -4.38 -2.46 3.38
CA SER A 42 -4.72 -1.18 2.73
C SER A 42 -4.83 -0.04 3.74
N LEU A 43 -5.45 -0.28 4.91
CA LEU A 43 -5.51 0.70 6.00
C LEU A 43 -4.12 1.05 6.53
N ILE A 44 -3.25 0.06 6.72
CA ILE A 44 -1.87 0.27 7.15
C ILE A 44 -1.10 1.11 6.13
N MET A 45 -1.22 0.79 4.83
CA MET A 45 -0.59 1.56 3.77
C MET A 45 -1.06 3.02 3.74
N VAL A 46 -2.35 3.27 3.93
CA VAL A 46 -2.90 4.63 4.01
C VAL A 46 -2.34 5.36 5.24
N ALA A 47 -2.30 4.71 6.40
CA ALA A 47 -1.73 5.29 7.62
C ALA A 47 -0.25 5.64 7.46
N ILE A 48 0.55 4.73 6.89
CA ILE A 48 1.98 4.97 6.60
C ILE A 48 2.14 6.11 5.59
N GLY A 49 1.35 6.12 4.51
CA GLY A 49 1.40 7.17 3.50
C GLY A 49 1.10 8.55 4.08
N LEU A 50 0.10 8.64 4.96
CA LEU A 50 -0.24 9.87 5.67
C LEU A 50 0.89 10.30 6.63
N ALA A 51 1.43 9.34 7.40
CA ALA A 51 2.53 9.61 8.32
C ALA A 51 3.76 10.16 7.60
N LEU A 52 4.11 9.61 6.42
CA LEU A 52 5.25 10.07 5.62
C LEU A 52 5.04 11.48 5.02
N ILE A 53 3.80 11.92 4.84
CA ILE A 53 3.49 13.28 4.35
C ILE A 53 3.50 14.29 5.49
N VAL A 54 2.93 13.93 6.64
CA VAL A 54 2.84 14.81 7.81
C VAL A 54 4.19 14.90 8.54
N HIS A 55 4.91 13.79 8.59
CA HIS A 55 6.21 13.65 9.26
C HIS A 55 7.21 13.00 8.29
N PRO A 56 7.62 13.72 7.24
CA PRO A 56 8.65 13.23 6.34
C PRO A 56 9.95 12.94 7.12
N PRO A 57 10.64 11.84 6.83
CA PRO A 57 11.90 11.54 7.49
C PRO A 57 12.93 12.62 7.16
N MET A 58 13.73 12.95 8.17
CA MET A 58 14.82 13.90 8.05
C MET A 58 16.12 13.13 7.87
N SER A 59 16.87 13.50 6.84
CA SER A 59 18.21 13.00 6.56
C SER A 59 19.24 14.10 6.81
N SER A 60 20.46 13.68 7.15
CA SER A 60 21.58 14.57 7.42
C SER A 60 22.70 14.36 6.42
N LYS A 61 23.30 15.43 5.91
CA LYS A 61 24.48 15.37 5.04
C LYS A 61 25.46 16.48 5.39
N VAL A 62 26.75 16.15 5.46
CA VAL A 62 27.82 17.16 5.49
C VAL A 62 27.79 17.92 4.16
N ALA A 63 27.36 19.17 4.22
CA ALA A 63 27.24 20.06 3.07
C ALA A 63 28.58 20.73 2.75
N TYR A 64 29.38 21.04 3.77
CA TYR A 64 30.68 21.66 3.62
C TYR A 64 31.59 21.31 4.80
N THR A 65 32.89 21.24 4.54
CA THR A 65 33.93 21.10 5.58
C THR A 65 34.88 22.28 5.45
N ILE A 66 35.11 22.96 6.57
CA ILE A 66 36.04 24.07 6.69
C ILE A 66 37.24 23.54 7.46
N ASP A 67 38.38 23.48 6.78
CA ASP A 67 39.67 23.11 7.35
C ASP A 67 40.70 24.15 6.92
N ASP A 68 40.60 25.35 7.51
CA ASP A 68 41.36 26.53 7.05
C ASP A 68 41.57 27.56 8.17
N GLU A 69 42.51 28.48 7.94
CA GLU A 69 42.78 29.63 8.78
C GLU A 69 41.88 30.82 8.37
N LEU A 70 41.01 31.24 9.28
CA LEU A 70 40.23 32.46 9.14
C LEU A 70 40.98 33.65 9.74
N LYS A 71 41.49 34.51 8.85
CA LYS A 71 42.24 35.73 9.20
C LYS A 71 41.40 36.73 10.03
N PRO A 72 42.04 37.63 10.80
CA PRO A 72 41.34 38.72 11.47
C PRO A 72 40.64 39.62 10.44
N GLN A 73 39.47 40.17 10.76
CA GLN A 73 38.67 41.00 9.85
C GLN A 73 38.00 40.25 8.68
N TYR A 74 38.10 38.92 8.62
CA TYR A 74 37.46 38.08 7.59
C TYR A 74 36.30 37.25 8.15
N TYR A 75 35.41 36.82 7.26
CA TYR A 75 34.30 35.91 7.55
C TYR A 75 34.09 34.92 6.41
N PHE A 76 33.60 33.74 6.74
CA PHE A 76 33.15 32.72 5.80
C PHE A 76 31.61 32.68 5.80
N HIS A 77 30.97 32.67 4.61
CA HIS A 77 29.52 32.88 4.52
C HIS A 77 28.78 32.02 3.47
N PRO A 78 28.67 30.70 3.66
CA PRO A 78 27.90 29.85 2.76
C PRO A 78 26.40 30.13 2.88
N TRP A 79 25.71 29.98 1.76
CA TRP A 79 24.25 30.12 1.70
C TRP A 79 23.58 28.79 1.39
N PHE A 80 22.37 28.62 1.92
CA PHE A 80 21.58 27.40 1.80
C PHE A 80 20.12 27.74 1.55
N VAL A 81 19.52 27.09 0.56
CA VAL A 81 18.06 27.08 0.41
C VAL A 81 17.52 26.01 1.34
N LEU A 82 16.75 26.43 2.34
CA LEU A 82 16.16 25.57 3.34
C LEU A 82 14.64 25.66 3.27
N LYS A 83 13.98 24.53 3.51
CA LYS A 83 12.54 24.52 3.80
C LYS A 83 12.31 24.70 5.29
N LYS A 84 11.12 25.20 5.65
CA LYS A 84 10.67 25.33 7.03
C LYS A 84 10.88 24.03 7.81
N GLY A 85 11.59 24.12 8.92
CA GLY A 85 11.91 23.01 9.80
C GLY A 85 13.18 22.23 9.43
N GLU A 86 13.75 22.44 8.23
CA GLU A 86 15.11 21.96 7.92
C GLU A 86 16.14 22.67 8.81
N LYS A 87 17.29 22.03 9.04
CA LYS A 87 18.28 22.53 9.99
C LYS A 87 19.66 22.64 9.37
N LEU A 88 20.43 23.60 9.88
CA LEU A 88 21.87 23.71 9.66
C LEU A 88 22.57 23.55 10.99
N GLU A 89 23.48 22.59 11.06
CA GLU A 89 24.35 22.35 12.21
C GLU A 89 25.77 22.73 11.85
N VAL A 90 26.45 23.43 12.75
CA VAL A 90 27.89 23.70 12.69
C VAL A 90 28.53 22.94 13.82
N ARG A 91 29.41 22.00 13.49
CA ARG A 91 30.08 21.17 14.49
C ARG A 91 31.59 21.12 14.24
N GLY A 92 32.39 21.17 15.29
CA GLY A 92 33.83 20.94 15.19
C GLY A 92 34.63 21.71 16.20
N THR A 93 35.82 22.17 15.82
CA THR A 93 36.73 22.88 16.72
C THR A 93 37.28 24.15 16.10
N VAL A 94 37.50 25.14 16.96
CA VAL A 94 38.25 26.36 16.65
C VAL A 94 39.46 26.46 17.56
N ARG A 95 40.60 26.87 17.00
CA ARG A 95 41.86 27.10 17.72
C ARG A 95 42.42 28.47 17.41
N GLY A 96 43.07 29.10 18.38
CA GLY A 96 43.64 30.45 18.24
C GLY A 96 42.63 31.56 18.52
N GLY A 97 43.12 32.78 18.80
CA GLY A 97 42.31 33.95 19.09
C GLY A 97 41.21 33.69 20.13
N ASN A 98 41.55 33.18 21.31
CA ASN A 98 40.63 32.77 22.40
C ASN A 98 39.80 31.49 22.17
N ASN A 99 40.03 30.74 21.09
CA ASN A 99 39.33 29.50 20.75
C ASN A 99 37.80 29.69 20.67
N ASP A 100 37.35 30.85 20.23
CA ASP A 100 35.95 31.16 19.97
C ASP A 100 35.75 31.55 18.49
N ILE A 101 34.52 31.68 18.04
CA ILE A 101 34.18 32.24 16.73
C ILE A 101 32.76 32.79 16.79
N TRP A 102 32.47 33.89 16.11
CA TRP A 102 31.10 34.40 16.06
C TRP A 102 30.31 33.68 14.96
N ILE A 103 29.17 33.09 15.31
CA ILE A 103 28.30 32.41 14.36
C ILE A 103 26.91 33.05 14.38
N TYR A 104 26.39 33.41 13.21
CA TYR A 104 25.03 33.94 13.07
C TYR A 104 24.45 33.58 11.69
N VAL A 105 23.14 33.66 11.54
CA VAL A 105 22.43 33.36 10.29
C VAL A 105 21.64 34.59 9.84
N LYS A 106 21.72 34.91 8.55
CA LYS A 106 20.94 35.98 7.92
C LYS A 106 20.02 35.45 6.83
N GLU A 107 18.88 36.11 6.66
CA GLU A 107 17.94 35.92 5.56
C GLU A 107 17.54 37.30 5.03
N GLY A 108 17.67 37.52 3.71
CA GLY A 108 17.36 38.82 3.12
C GLY A 108 18.15 40.00 3.73
N GLY A 109 19.34 39.74 4.27
CA GLY A 109 20.18 40.73 4.95
C GLY A 109 19.87 40.95 6.43
N ARG A 110 18.74 40.45 6.96
CA ARG A 110 18.38 40.52 8.38
C ARG A 110 18.96 39.34 9.14
N THR A 111 19.55 39.58 10.31
CA THR A 111 19.94 38.50 11.23
C THR A 111 18.69 37.83 11.80
N VAL A 112 18.52 36.54 11.52
CA VAL A 112 17.40 35.72 11.98
C VAL A 112 17.77 34.86 13.18
N GLU A 113 19.06 34.54 13.33
CA GLU A 113 19.60 33.83 14.49
C GLU A 113 21.02 34.34 14.77
N ASP A 114 21.35 34.56 16.04
CA ASP A 114 22.68 35.01 16.47
C ASP A 114 23.16 34.18 17.65
N PHE A 115 24.08 33.24 17.38
CA PHE A 115 24.68 32.38 18.40
C PHE A 115 25.79 33.08 19.18
N LYS A 116 26.15 34.32 18.81
CA LYS A 116 27.22 35.11 19.41
C LYS A 116 28.58 34.39 19.30
N LEU A 117 29.52 34.79 20.14
CA LEU A 117 30.83 34.13 20.26
C LEU A 117 30.66 32.73 20.86
N VAL A 118 30.83 31.72 20.01
CA VAL A 118 30.77 30.30 20.37
C VAL A 118 32.17 29.82 20.69
N LYS A 119 32.38 29.26 21.89
CA LYS A 119 33.67 28.65 22.27
C LYS A 119 33.81 27.24 21.72
N SER A 120 35.04 26.86 21.40
CA SER A 120 35.41 25.50 21.00
C SER A 120 35.23 24.51 22.17
N PRO A 121 34.70 23.30 21.94
CA PRO A 121 34.18 22.78 20.67
C PRO A 121 32.86 23.44 20.26
N VAL A 122 32.72 23.69 18.97
CA VAL A 122 31.52 24.29 18.38
C VAL A 122 30.50 23.19 18.11
N ASP A 123 29.27 23.40 18.58
CA ASP A 123 28.09 22.61 18.23
C ASP A 123 26.86 23.52 18.34
N VAL A 124 26.42 24.05 17.21
CA VAL A 124 25.25 24.94 17.13
C VAL A 124 24.32 24.50 16.01
N ILE A 125 23.01 24.62 16.25
CA ILE A 125 21.98 24.17 15.32
C ILE A 125 20.98 25.31 15.10
N PHE A 126 20.83 25.71 13.84
CA PHE A 126 19.79 26.60 13.36
C PHE A 126 18.65 25.79 12.73
N THR A 127 17.39 26.13 13.04
CA THR A 127 16.20 25.55 12.39
C THR A 127 15.51 26.64 11.58
N ALA A 128 15.31 26.39 10.28
CA ALA A 128 14.67 27.35 9.38
C ALA A 128 13.21 27.61 9.80
N PRO A 129 12.84 28.87 10.14
CA PRO A 129 11.47 29.18 10.54
C PRO A 129 10.49 29.15 9.37
N GLU A 130 10.97 29.45 8.16
CA GLU A 130 10.21 29.54 6.93
C GLU A 130 11.02 28.97 5.75
N ASP A 131 10.40 28.87 4.58
CA ASP A 131 11.09 28.48 3.35
C ASP A 131 11.89 29.69 2.84
N GLY A 132 13.20 29.54 2.67
CA GLY A 132 14.04 30.70 2.38
C GLY A 132 15.48 30.38 2.03
N ASN A 133 16.22 31.44 1.69
CA ASN A 133 17.66 31.39 1.47
C ASN A 133 18.38 31.99 2.68
N TYR A 134 19.09 31.12 3.41
CA TYR A 134 19.76 31.44 4.66
C TYR A 134 21.27 31.45 4.44
N THR A 135 21.92 32.55 4.83
CA THR A 135 23.37 32.68 4.81
C THR A 135 23.89 32.49 6.23
N LEU A 136 24.65 31.41 6.44
CA LEU A 136 25.38 31.18 7.69
C LEU A 136 26.66 32.00 7.65
N TYR A 137 27.00 32.70 8.72
CA TYR A 137 28.26 33.42 8.87
C TYR A 137 29.10 32.79 9.96
N ILE A 138 30.38 32.55 9.65
CA ILE A 138 31.43 32.17 10.57
C ILE A 138 32.44 33.31 10.54
N ASP A 139 32.39 34.13 11.58
CA ASP A 139 32.87 35.51 11.53
C ASP A 139 34.03 35.75 12.51
N ASN A 140 35.17 36.17 11.97
CA ASN A 140 36.35 36.61 12.72
C ASN A 140 36.59 38.13 12.56
N SER A 141 35.56 38.88 12.14
CA SER A 141 35.68 40.30 11.80
C SER A 141 36.00 41.18 12.99
N MET A 142 35.57 40.78 14.19
CA MET A 142 35.85 41.49 15.45
C MET A 142 37.28 41.28 15.97
N SER A 143 38.02 40.28 15.45
CA SER A 143 39.43 40.11 15.81
C SER A 143 40.27 41.10 15.01
N LEU A 144 41.06 41.89 15.72
CA LEU A 144 41.97 42.87 15.11
C LEU A 144 43.33 42.27 14.74
N VAL A 145 43.75 41.20 15.42
CA VAL A 145 45.14 40.69 15.33
C VAL A 145 45.21 39.17 15.20
N SER A 146 44.30 38.42 15.84
CA SER A 146 44.40 36.96 15.90
C SER A 146 43.59 36.24 14.81
N SER A 147 44.28 35.44 14.01
CA SER A 147 43.64 34.42 13.17
C SER A 147 43.05 33.29 14.01
N LYS A 148 42.12 32.55 13.41
CA LYS A 148 41.48 31.37 13.99
C LYS A 148 41.62 30.19 13.02
N ILE A 149 42.13 29.07 13.50
CA ILE A 149 42.19 27.82 12.73
C ILE A 149 40.87 27.08 12.94
N LEU A 150 40.15 26.83 11.87
CA LEU A 150 38.83 26.21 11.87
C LEU A 150 38.93 24.76 11.38
N HIS A 151 38.37 23.84 12.14
CA HIS A 151 38.07 22.48 11.71
C HIS A 151 36.58 22.24 11.97
N LEU A 152 35.72 22.68 11.04
CA LEU A 152 34.26 22.70 11.19
C LEU A 152 33.57 21.93 10.06
N GLU A 153 32.52 21.20 10.40
CA GLU A 153 31.59 20.58 9.48
C GLU A 153 30.27 21.35 9.51
N LEU A 154 29.74 21.65 8.33
CA LEU A 154 28.41 22.21 8.13
C LEU A 154 27.49 21.07 7.71
N ILE A 155 26.60 20.65 8.60
CA ILE A 155 25.69 19.53 8.39
C ILE A 155 24.31 20.09 8.10
N ARG A 156 23.78 19.75 6.92
CA ARG A 156 22.40 20.07 6.56
C ARG A 156 21.49 18.91 6.92
N HIS A 157 20.43 19.19 7.66
CA HIS A 157 19.34 18.27 7.93
C HIS A 157 18.14 18.66 7.08
N TYR A 158 17.75 17.81 6.14
CA TYR A 158 16.72 18.10 5.15
C TYR A 158 15.66 16.98 5.10
N TYR A 159 14.47 17.32 4.63
CA TYR A 159 13.42 16.31 4.46
C TYR A 159 13.66 15.51 3.19
N ASP A 160 13.74 14.19 3.33
CA ASP A 160 13.85 13.32 2.16
C ASP A 160 12.53 13.33 1.38
N TYR A 161 12.66 13.28 0.05
CA TYR A 161 11.53 12.99 -0.79
C TYR A 161 11.16 11.51 -0.66
N VAL A 162 10.22 11.23 0.23
CA VAL A 162 9.55 9.92 0.27
C VAL A 162 8.22 10.06 -0.44
N PRO A 163 7.92 9.20 -1.43
CA PRO A 163 6.67 9.30 -2.18
C PRO A 163 5.47 8.77 -1.35
N GLY A 164 5.19 9.39 -0.20
CA GLY A 164 4.04 9.07 0.65
C GLY A 164 2.71 9.16 -0.12
N GLY A 165 2.65 10.04 -1.13
CA GLY A 165 1.52 10.12 -2.07
C GLY A 165 1.27 8.82 -2.85
N LEU A 166 2.31 8.05 -3.22
CA LEU A 166 2.13 6.74 -3.87
C LEU A 166 1.55 5.72 -2.90
N PHE A 167 2.03 5.69 -1.65
CA PHE A 167 1.47 4.81 -0.61
C PHE A 167 -0.01 5.11 -0.36
N LEU A 168 -0.38 6.39 -0.29
CA LEU A 168 -1.77 6.80 -0.19
C LEU A 168 -2.58 6.37 -1.41
N PHE A 169 -2.09 6.63 -2.62
CA PHE A 169 -2.81 6.32 -3.86
C PHE A 169 -3.11 4.82 -3.99
N PHE A 170 -2.07 3.97 -3.89
CA PHE A 170 -2.24 2.52 -3.97
C PHE A 170 -3.02 1.97 -2.77
N GLY A 171 -2.78 2.50 -1.57
CA GLY A 171 -3.52 2.13 -0.36
C GLY A 171 -5.01 2.40 -0.50
N PHE A 172 -5.40 3.56 -1.04
CA PHE A 172 -6.80 3.94 -1.20
C PHE A 172 -7.51 3.10 -2.27
N ILE A 173 -6.84 2.83 -3.39
CA ILE A 173 -7.40 1.94 -4.43
C ILE A 173 -7.63 0.54 -3.86
N ALA A 174 -6.63 -0.02 -3.16
CA ALA A 174 -6.75 -1.33 -2.55
C ALA A 174 -7.84 -1.36 -1.45
N LEU A 175 -7.99 -0.26 -0.71
CA LEU A 175 -9.06 -0.09 0.28
C LEU A 175 -10.44 -0.12 -0.38
N LEU A 176 -10.65 0.60 -1.48
CA LEU A 176 -11.92 0.59 -2.22
C LEU A 176 -12.24 -0.80 -2.78
N VAL A 177 -11.26 -1.46 -3.42
CA VAL A 177 -11.44 -2.79 -3.98
C VAL A 177 -11.75 -3.82 -2.89
N SER A 178 -11.07 -3.74 -1.74
CA SER A 178 -11.32 -4.64 -0.61
C SER A 178 -12.67 -4.37 0.05
N LEU A 179 -13.10 -3.12 0.18
CA LEU A 179 -14.43 -2.76 0.68
C LEU A 179 -15.55 -3.35 -0.21
N ILE A 180 -15.40 -3.19 -1.54
CA ILE A 180 -16.30 -3.81 -2.52
C ILE A 180 -16.30 -5.34 -2.35
N GLY A 181 -15.11 -5.94 -2.22
CA GLY A 181 -14.97 -7.37 -1.96
C GLY A 181 -15.66 -7.83 -0.66
N LEU A 182 -15.59 -7.05 0.42
CA LEU A 182 -16.23 -7.35 1.70
C LEU A 182 -17.76 -7.24 1.65
N MET A 183 -18.28 -6.26 0.89
CA MET A 183 -19.71 -6.06 0.69
C MET A 183 -20.32 -7.15 -0.22
N ILE A 184 -19.67 -7.47 -1.33
CA ILE A 184 -20.14 -8.49 -2.27
C ILE A 184 -20.00 -9.88 -1.65
N GLY A 185 -18.87 -10.14 -0.96
CA GLY A 185 -18.49 -11.46 -0.45
C GLY A 185 -18.24 -12.47 -1.58
N GLN A 186 -17.64 -13.61 -1.25
CA GLN A 186 -17.52 -14.70 -2.21
C GLN A 186 -18.85 -15.46 -2.29
N LYS A 187 -19.46 -15.46 -3.47
CA LYS A 187 -20.68 -16.22 -3.73
C LYS A 187 -20.33 -17.70 -3.88
N ARG A 188 -20.95 -18.53 -3.03
CA ARG A 188 -20.92 -20.00 -3.12
C ARG A 188 -22.28 -20.50 -3.59
N LEU A 189 -22.28 -21.42 -4.56
CA LEU A 189 -23.47 -22.15 -4.99
C LEU A 189 -23.59 -23.40 -4.11
N MET A 190 -24.77 -23.65 -3.56
CA MET A 190 -25.09 -24.84 -2.79
C MET A 190 -26.12 -25.66 -3.56
N ILE A 191 -25.85 -26.93 -3.78
CA ILE A 191 -26.77 -27.91 -4.35
C ILE A 191 -26.97 -28.98 -3.28
N ARG A 192 -28.21 -29.22 -2.86
CA ARG A 192 -28.56 -30.28 -1.91
C ARG A 192 -29.40 -31.33 -2.61
N VAL A 193 -29.05 -32.59 -2.39
CA VAL A 193 -29.75 -33.75 -2.93
C VAL A 193 -29.90 -34.75 -1.79
N GLY A 194 -31.12 -34.94 -1.29
CA GLY A 194 -31.34 -35.69 -0.04
C GLY A 194 -30.55 -35.07 1.13
N ASP A 195 -29.71 -35.89 1.78
CA ASP A 195 -28.86 -35.48 2.91
C ASP A 195 -27.49 -34.93 2.46
N GLU A 196 -27.15 -35.02 1.18
CA GLU A 196 -25.87 -34.56 0.66
C GLU A 196 -25.89 -33.09 0.25
N THR A 197 -24.88 -32.34 0.66
CA THR A 197 -24.68 -30.94 0.30
C THR A 197 -23.38 -30.74 -0.47
N TYR A 198 -23.51 -30.22 -1.68
CA TYR A 198 -22.43 -29.86 -2.57
C TYR A 198 -22.28 -28.34 -2.62
N GLU A 199 -21.12 -27.82 -2.22
CA GLU A 199 -20.78 -26.39 -2.30
C GLU A 199 -19.75 -26.12 -3.39
N PHE A 200 -19.98 -25.09 -4.19
CA PHE A 200 -19.10 -24.67 -5.28
C PHE A 200 -18.74 -23.19 -5.13
N TRP A 201 -17.46 -22.84 -5.32
CA TRP A 201 -17.03 -21.45 -5.34
C TRP A 201 -15.89 -21.19 -6.32
N PRO A 202 -15.85 -20.00 -6.93
CA PRO A 202 -14.84 -19.69 -7.95
C PRO A 202 -13.44 -19.66 -7.35
N THR A 203 -12.47 -20.10 -8.12
CA THR A 203 -11.05 -19.93 -7.84
C THR A 203 -10.46 -18.88 -8.77
N ASN A 204 -9.23 -18.47 -8.49
CA ASN A 204 -8.43 -17.77 -9.48
C ASN A 204 -8.25 -18.67 -10.71
N TRP A 205 -8.54 -18.12 -11.89
CA TRP A 205 -8.29 -18.70 -13.22
C TRP A 205 -9.31 -19.73 -13.72
N GLY A 206 -10.60 -19.56 -13.39
CA GLY A 206 -11.70 -20.26 -14.06
C GLY A 206 -11.91 -21.72 -13.66
N LYS A 207 -11.21 -22.20 -12.61
CA LYS A 207 -11.54 -23.47 -11.94
C LYS A 207 -12.49 -23.22 -10.77
N VAL A 208 -13.13 -24.27 -10.29
CA VAL A 208 -14.10 -24.22 -9.19
C VAL A 208 -13.62 -25.13 -8.07
N ASN A 209 -13.64 -24.62 -6.83
CA ASN A 209 -13.46 -25.47 -5.65
C ASN A 209 -14.79 -26.13 -5.32
N VAL A 210 -14.71 -27.36 -4.82
CA VAL A 210 -15.87 -28.17 -4.44
C VAL A 210 -15.71 -28.62 -3.01
N ALA A 211 -16.80 -28.54 -2.23
CA ALA A 211 -16.91 -29.27 -0.98
C ALA A 211 -18.14 -30.15 -0.99
N VAL A 212 -18.01 -31.35 -0.42
CA VAL A 212 -19.11 -32.30 -0.24
C VAL A 212 -19.28 -32.50 1.26
N ASN A 213 -20.48 -32.26 1.78
CA ASN A 213 -20.83 -32.36 3.20
C ASN A 213 -19.85 -31.58 4.11
N GLY A 214 -19.34 -30.45 3.63
CA GLY A 214 -18.41 -29.58 4.37
C GLY A 214 -16.93 -29.94 4.23
N VAL A 215 -16.58 -31.07 3.61
CA VAL A 215 -15.20 -31.45 3.31
C VAL A 215 -14.79 -30.89 1.95
N THR A 216 -13.76 -30.06 1.91
CA THR A 216 -13.25 -29.47 0.65
C THR A 216 -12.37 -30.48 -0.06
N LEU A 217 -12.63 -30.70 -1.34
CA LEU A 217 -11.83 -31.60 -2.19
C LEU A 217 -10.54 -30.88 -2.63
N ASP A 218 -9.42 -31.60 -2.61
CA ASP A 218 -8.12 -31.10 -3.09
C ASP A 218 -8.12 -30.88 -4.61
N SER A 219 -8.89 -31.69 -5.33
CA SER A 219 -9.06 -31.60 -6.78
C SER A 219 -10.01 -30.47 -7.15
N LYS A 220 -9.51 -29.51 -7.92
CA LYS A 220 -10.32 -28.43 -8.51
C LYS A 220 -11.03 -28.91 -9.76
N VAL A 221 -12.27 -28.49 -9.91
CA VAL A 221 -13.15 -28.87 -11.02
C VAL A 221 -13.10 -27.84 -12.13
N LYS A 222 -13.19 -28.29 -13.38
CA LYS A 222 -13.13 -27.45 -14.58
C LYS A 222 -14.44 -27.48 -15.35
N PRO A 223 -14.75 -26.42 -16.12
CA PRO A 223 -15.81 -26.49 -17.13
C PRO A 223 -15.54 -27.63 -18.13
N GLY A 224 -16.53 -28.50 -18.30
CA GLY A 224 -16.45 -29.75 -19.07
C GLY A 224 -16.58 -31.00 -18.22
N ASP A 225 -16.31 -30.91 -16.91
CA ASP A 225 -16.37 -32.06 -16.01
C ASP A 225 -17.82 -32.45 -15.71
N LYS A 226 -18.01 -33.76 -15.51
CA LYS A 226 -19.29 -34.40 -15.17
C LYS A 226 -19.12 -35.27 -13.94
N PHE A 227 -20.07 -35.21 -13.03
CA PHE A 227 -20.09 -35.96 -11.79
C PHE A 227 -21.45 -36.62 -11.60
N ARG A 228 -21.46 -37.77 -10.96
CA ARG A 228 -22.69 -38.29 -10.36
C ARG A 228 -22.83 -37.67 -8.97
N ILE A 229 -24.06 -37.31 -8.61
CA ILE A 229 -24.40 -36.68 -7.33
C ILE A 229 -25.70 -37.27 -6.80
N GLY A 230 -25.84 -37.27 -5.47
CA GLY A 230 -26.99 -37.82 -4.75
C GLY A 230 -26.64 -39.10 -3.99
N PRO A 231 -27.42 -39.47 -2.96
CA PRO A 231 -27.12 -40.62 -2.10
C PRO A 231 -26.91 -41.96 -2.83
N ASN A 232 -27.47 -42.12 -4.03
CA ASN A 232 -27.35 -43.32 -4.87
C ASN A 232 -26.75 -43.00 -6.25
N ASP A 233 -26.02 -41.89 -6.41
CA ASP A 233 -25.45 -41.45 -7.69
C ASP A 233 -26.50 -41.27 -8.81
N GLU A 234 -27.73 -40.91 -8.44
CA GLU A 234 -28.89 -40.92 -9.33
C GLU A 234 -28.95 -39.73 -10.32
N HIS A 235 -28.23 -38.64 -10.03
CA HIS A 235 -28.25 -37.42 -10.85
C HIS A 235 -26.88 -37.14 -11.47
N ILE A 236 -26.88 -36.53 -12.67
CA ILE A 236 -25.65 -36.10 -13.35
C ILE A 236 -25.50 -34.59 -13.23
N LEU A 237 -24.44 -34.15 -12.56
CA LEU A 237 -24.00 -32.76 -12.53
C LEU A 237 -22.98 -32.49 -13.64
N GLU A 238 -23.28 -31.53 -14.50
CA GLU A 238 -22.42 -31.07 -15.58
C GLU A 238 -22.07 -29.59 -15.39
N ILE A 239 -20.80 -29.24 -15.55
CA ILE A 239 -20.30 -27.88 -15.39
C ILE A 239 -19.88 -27.33 -16.74
N LYS A 240 -20.42 -26.18 -17.15
CA LYS A 240 -20.14 -25.57 -18.46
C LYS A 240 -19.73 -24.11 -18.33
N MET A 241 -18.94 -23.63 -19.29
CA MET A 241 -18.84 -22.19 -19.51
C MET A 241 -20.09 -21.69 -20.23
N VAL A 242 -20.70 -20.64 -19.68
CA VAL A 242 -21.90 -20.00 -20.23
C VAL A 242 -21.66 -18.49 -20.31
N GLY A 243 -22.18 -17.85 -21.36
CA GLY A 243 -22.05 -16.41 -21.60
C GLY A 243 -21.02 -16.06 -22.67
N ARG A 244 -21.37 -15.07 -23.51
CA ARG A 244 -20.62 -14.69 -24.72
C ARG A 244 -19.51 -13.67 -24.45
N PHE A 245 -19.76 -12.71 -23.55
CA PHE A 245 -18.81 -11.63 -23.21
C PHE A 245 -18.21 -11.77 -21.81
N PHE A 246 -19.02 -12.13 -20.82
CA PHE A 246 -18.55 -12.48 -19.47
C PHE A 246 -18.76 -13.98 -19.27
N LYS A 247 -17.70 -14.76 -19.50
CA LYS A 247 -17.74 -16.21 -19.30
C LYS A 247 -18.00 -16.48 -17.82
N LYS A 248 -19.08 -17.20 -17.54
CA LYS A 248 -19.49 -17.65 -16.20
C LYS A 248 -19.46 -19.17 -16.16
N THR A 249 -19.28 -19.73 -14.98
CA THR A 249 -19.42 -21.16 -14.77
C THR A 249 -20.88 -21.48 -14.46
N GLY A 250 -21.55 -22.23 -15.34
CA GLY A 250 -22.91 -22.72 -15.16
C GLY A 250 -22.94 -24.17 -14.70
N PHE A 251 -23.91 -24.49 -13.87
CA PHE A 251 -24.11 -25.80 -13.26
C PHE A 251 -25.43 -26.37 -13.75
N PHE A 252 -25.39 -27.60 -14.27
CA PHE A 252 -26.53 -28.29 -14.87
C PHE A 252 -26.72 -29.64 -14.19
N VAL A 253 -27.91 -29.90 -13.65
CA VAL A 253 -28.28 -31.21 -13.10
C VAL A 253 -29.28 -31.84 -14.04
N ASP A 254 -28.98 -33.04 -14.55
CA ASP A 254 -29.77 -33.76 -15.55
C ASP A 254 -30.14 -32.90 -16.77
N GLY A 255 -29.18 -32.07 -17.20
CA GLY A 255 -29.34 -31.16 -18.33
C GLY A 255 -30.18 -29.91 -18.05
N ARG A 256 -30.62 -29.68 -16.81
CA ARG A 256 -31.34 -28.46 -16.38
C ARG A 256 -30.38 -27.53 -15.64
N GLU A 257 -30.40 -26.25 -16.00
CA GLU A 257 -29.54 -25.27 -15.34
C GLU A 257 -30.05 -24.97 -13.92
N VAL A 258 -29.18 -25.19 -12.93
CA VAL A 258 -29.49 -24.98 -11.51
C VAL A 258 -28.81 -23.73 -10.94
N GLY A 259 -27.68 -23.29 -11.49
CA GLY A 259 -26.99 -22.11 -10.96
C GLY A 259 -25.83 -21.61 -11.80
N ARG A 260 -25.34 -20.41 -11.46
CA ARG A 260 -24.20 -19.74 -12.10
C ARG A 260 -23.26 -19.12 -11.07
N LEU A 261 -21.97 -19.27 -11.30
CA LEU A 261 -20.90 -18.57 -10.62
C LEU A 261 -20.13 -17.67 -11.61
N PRO A 262 -19.68 -16.47 -11.17
CA PRO A 262 -18.80 -15.63 -11.95
C PRO A 262 -17.46 -16.32 -12.26
#